data_AF-A0A6A2YWF0-F1
#
_entry.id   AF-A0A6A2YWF0-F1
#
_cell.length_a   1.000
_cell.length_b   1.000
_cell.length_c   1.000
_cell.angle_alpha   90.00
_cell.angle_beta   90.00
_cell.angle_gamma   90.00
#
_symmetry.space_group_name_H-M   'P 1'
#
loop_
_entity.id
_entity.type
_entity.pdbx_description
1 polymer ?
#
loop_
_entity_poly.entity_id
_entity_poly.type
_entity_poly.pdbx_seq_one_letter_code
_entity_poly.pdbx_strand_id
1 'polypeptide(L)' 'MKLQNYSSIVTVHLEVINGRPRTLVIESFVVDVPEGNTKDETSDFVEPLIKCNLKSLADVSERLAVQDHTEPIERI' A
#
# COMPACT_ATOMS: atom_id res chain seq x y z
N MET A 1 -5.86 -10.25 18.90
CA MET A 1 -5.22 -8.93 19.09
C MET A 1 -6.12 -7.87 18.46
N LYS A 2 -6.42 -6.77 19.16
CA LYS A 2 -7.19 -5.64 18.60
C LYS A 2 -6.24 -4.46 18.41
N LEU A 3 -6.30 -3.79 17.26
CA LEU A 3 -5.43 -2.65 16.93
C LEU A 3 -5.98 -1.38 17.57
N GLN A 4 -5.67 -1.17 18.85
CA GLN A 4 -6.11 0.03 19.58
C GLN A 4 -5.31 1.26 19.11
N ASN A 5 -6.02 2.38 18.96
CA ASN A 5 -5.45 3.66 18.50
C ASN A 5 -4.63 3.54 17.20
N TYR A 6 -5.04 2.62 16.31
CA TYR A 6 -4.44 2.48 15.00
C TYR A 6 -4.67 3.73 14.15
N SER A 7 -3.60 4.26 13.58
CA SER A 7 -3.64 5.34 12.59
C SER A 7 -2.64 5.03 11.49
N SER A 8 -3.04 5.17 10.23
CA SER A 8 -2.12 5.06 9.11
C SER A 8 -2.22 6.22 8.14
N ILE A 9 -1.10 6.50 7.48
CA ILE A 9 -0.96 7.51 6.42
C ILE A 9 -0.35 6.81 5.22
N VAL A 10 -1.02 6.94 4.08
CA VAL A 10 -0.53 6.49 2.77
C VAL A 10 -0.07 7.71 1.98
N THR A 11 1.14 7.64 1.44
CA THR A 11 1.69 8.66 0.53
C THR A 11 2.08 8.03 -0.80
N VAL A 12 1.96 8.80 -1.87
CA VAL A 12 2.19 8.35 -3.24
C VAL A 12 3.17 9.31 -3.89
N HIS A 13 4.22 8.76 -4.50
CA HIS A 13 5.30 9.52 -5.11
C HIS A 13 5.60 8.99 -6.51
N LEU A 14 6.01 9.88 -7.41
CA LEU A 14 6.60 9.49 -8.69
C LEU A 14 8.09 9.20 -8.49
N GLU A 15 8.54 8.03 -8.92
CA GLU A 15 9.95 7.63 -8.83
C GLU A 15 10.42 6.98 -10.13
N VAL A 16 11.70 7.15 -10.47
CA VAL A 16 12.31 6.52 -11.65
C VAL A 16 13.13 5.32 -11.21
N ILE A 17 12.64 4.11 -11.51
CA ILE A 17 13.31 2.85 -11.17
C ILE A 17 13.71 2.16 -12.47
N ASN A 18 15.00 1.91 -12.64
CA ASN A 18 15.60 1.34 -13.87
C ASN A 18 15.21 2.13 -15.14
N GLY A 19 15.23 3.47 -15.04
CA GLY A 19 14.91 4.36 -16.16
C GLY A 19 13.44 4.41 -16.57
N ARG A 20 12.54 3.76 -15.81
CA ARG A 20 11.09 3.82 -16.05
C ARG A 20 10.38 4.56 -14.92
N PRO A 21 9.46 5.49 -15.22
CA PRO A 21 8.62 6.10 -14.19
C PRO A 21 7.73 5.04 -13.57
N ARG A 22 7.66 5.04 -12.24
CA ARG A 22 6.86 4.16 -11.41
C ARG A 22 6.22 4.96 -10.29
N THR A 23 5.18 4.36 -9.71
CA THR A 23 4.53 4.89 -8.53
C THR A 23 5.12 4.21 -7.30
N LEU A 24 5.75 4.98 -6.41
CA LEU A 24 6.14 4.52 -5.09
C LEU A 24 5.00 4.83 -4.11
N VAL A 25 4.47 3.79 -3.47
CA VAL A 25 3.46 3.93 -2.41
C VAL A 25 4.09 3.55 -1.07
N ILE A 26 3.96 4.43 -0.09
CA ILE A 26 4.46 4.22 1.27
C ILE A 26 3.28 4.32 2.22
N GLU A 27 3.02 3.26 2.99
CA GLU A 27 2.11 3.29 4.13
C GLU A 27 2.91 3.30 5.43
N SER A 28 2.65 4.30 6.26
CA SER A 28 3.19 4.41 7.61
C SER A 28 2.04 4.24 8.60
N PHE A 29 2.32 3.63 9.75
CA PHE A 29 1.29 3.41 10.77
C PHE A 29 1.83 3.61 12.18
N VAL A 30 0.91 3.91 13.09
CA VAL A 30 1.10 3.91 14.53
C VAL A 30 -0.01 3.08 15.14
N VAL A 31 0.33 2.26 16.14
CA VAL A 31 -0.62 1.43 16.87
C VAL A 31 -0.09 1.19 18.28
N ASP A 32 -1.00 1.06 19.24
CA ASP A 32 -0.62 0.68 20.59
C ASP A 32 -0.21 -0.79 20.64
N VAL A 33 0.80 -1.08 21.47
CA VAL A 33 1.17 -2.45 21.83
C VAL A 33 0.24 -2.91 22.97
N PRO A 34 -0.58 -3.94 22.77
CA PRO A 34 -1.46 -4.44 23.83
C PRO A 34 -0.68 -4.94 25.04
N GLU A 35 -1.26 -4.84 26.24
CA GLU A 35 -0.66 -5.41 27.44
C GLU A 35 -0.40 -6.91 27.28
N GLY A 36 0.80 -7.35 27.65
CA GLY A 36 1.24 -8.74 27.49
C GLY A 36 1.88 -9.06 26.13
N ASN A 37 1.87 -8.14 25.16
CA ASN A 37 2.56 -8.30 23.89
C ASN A 37 3.84 -7.47 23.83
N THR A 38 4.80 -7.94 23.05
CA THR A 38 5.96 -7.16 22.63
C THR A 38 5.66 -6.34 21.38
N LYS A 39 6.52 -5.34 21.12
CA LYS A 39 6.46 -4.56 19.89
C LYS A 39 6.63 -5.45 18.66
N ASP A 40 7.56 -6.40 18.69
CA ASP A 40 7.87 -7.26 17.56
C ASP A 40 6.68 -8.17 17.23
N GLU A 41 6.07 -8.80 18.23
CA GLU A 41 4.83 -9.60 18.02
C GLU A 41 3.68 -8.75 17.44
N THR A 42 3.58 -7.49 17.87
CA THR A 42 2.58 -6.55 17.34
C THR A 42 2.88 -6.18 15.88
N SER A 43 4.15 -5.92 15.55
CA SER A 43 4.60 -5.59 14.18
C SER A 43 4.43 -6.78 13.24
N ASP A 44 4.81 -7.98 13.68
CA ASP A 44 4.67 -9.23 12.93
C ASP A 44 3.21 -9.55 12.59
N PHE A 45 2.26 -9.06 13.39
CA PHE A 45 0.84 -9.17 13.10
C PHE A 45 0.35 -8.10 12.10
N VAL A 46 0.81 -6.84 12.22
CA VAL A 46 0.30 -5.71 11.42
C VAL A 46 0.98 -5.62 10.05
N GLU A 47 2.30 -5.80 9.99
CA GLU A 47 3.07 -5.65 8.76
C GLU A 47 2.59 -6.54 7.61
N PRO A 48 2.27 -7.83 7.80
CA PRO A 48 1.79 -8.66 6.70
C PRO A 48 0.45 -8.16 6.12
N LEU A 49 -0.41 -7.56 6.95
CA LEU A 49 -1.68 -6.99 6.50
C LEU A 49 -1.44 -5.77 5.61
N ILE A 50 -0.56 -4.86 6.03
CA ILE A 50 -0.18 -3.68 5.23
C ILE A 50 0.51 -4.12 3.93
N LYS A 51 1.44 -5.07 4.00
CA LYS A 51 2.12 -5.62 2.81
C LYS A 51 1.12 -6.25 1.84
N CYS A 52 0.11 -6.96 2.34
CA CYS A 52 -0.97 -7.53 1.53
C CYS A 52 -1.79 -6.42 0.84
N ASN A 53 -2.17 -5.38 1.58
CA ASN A 53 -2.91 -4.24 1.05
C ASN A 53 -2.14 -3.53 -0.07
N LEU A 54 -0.85 -3.23 0.16
CA LEU A 54 0.00 -2.55 -0.83
C LEU A 54 0.22 -3.42 -2.07
N LYS A 55 0.39 -4.74 -1.89
CA LYS A 55 0.50 -5.67 -3.02
C LYS A 55 -0.80 -5.69 -3.84
N SER A 56 -1.95 -5.81 -3.18
CA SER A 56 -3.24 -5.81 -3.86
C SER A 56 -3.51 -4.48 -4.57
N LEU A 57 -3.14 -3.35 -3.95
CA LEU A 57 -3.22 -2.03 -4.56
C LEU A 57 -2.37 -1.94 -5.83
N ALA A 58 -1.14 -2.45 -5.80
CA ALA A 58 -0.28 -2.52 -6.99
C ALA A 58 -0.93 -3.37 -8.08
N ASP A 59 -1.36 -4.60 -7.76
CA ASP A 59 -1.98 -5.52 -8.72
C ASP A 59 -3.22 -4.90 -9.40
N VAL A 60 -4.09 -4.25 -8.62
CA VAL A 60 -5.29 -3.58 -9.16
C VAL A 60 -4.91 -2.36 -10.00
N SER A 61 -3.99 -1.53 -9.53
CA SER A 61 -3.58 -0.31 -10.24
C SER A 61 -2.90 -0.62 -11.57
N GLU A 62 -2.05 -1.64 -11.61
CA GLU A 62 -1.38 -2.10 -12.84
C GLU A 62 -2.40 -2.66 -13.84
N ARG A 63 -3.38 -3.43 -13.38
CA ARG A 63 -4.47 -3.93 -14.24
C ARG A 63 -5.32 -2.80 -14.81
N LEU A 64 -5.66 -1.80 -13.99
CA LEU A 64 -6.42 -0.62 -14.44
C LEU A 64 -5.62 0.17 -15.49
N ALA A 65 -4.31 0.36 -15.29
CA ALA A 65 -3.47 1.03 -16.26
C ALA A 65 -3.42 0.30 -17.61
N VAL A 66 -3.41 -1.04 -17.61
CA VAL A 66 -3.47 -1.83 -18.86
C VAL A 66 -4.84 -1.70 -19.54
N GLN A 67 -5.93 -1.68 -18.77
CA GLN A 67 -7.29 -1.55 -19.30
C GLN A 67 -7.59 -0.16 -19.87
N ASP A 68 -7.04 0.89 -19.27
CA ASP A 68 -7.18 2.28 -19.76
C ASP A 68 -6.62 2.46 -21.18
N HIS A 69 -5.65 1.61 -21.59
CA HIS A 69 -5.10 1.60 -22.95
C HIS A 69 -5.98 0.86 -23.99
N THR A 70 -7.11 0.26 -23.59
CA THR A 70 -8.00 -0.50 -24.47
C THR A 70 -9.32 0.18 -24.82
N GLU A 71 -9.63 1.35 -24.24
CA GLU A 71 -10.76 2.15 -24.72
C GLU A 71 -10.34 3.04 -25.90
N PRO A 72 -11.09 3.05 -27.03
CA PRO A 72 -10.80 3.98 -28.10
C PRO A 72 -11.04 5.38 -27.58
N ILE A 73 -10.01 6.23 -27.65
CA ILE A 73 -10.19 7.68 -27.56
C ILE A 73 -11.14 8.05 -28.70
N GLU A 74 -12.42 8.27 -28.40
CA GLU A 74 -13.33 8.97 -29.31
C GLU A 74 -12.75 10.38 -29.49
N ARG A 75 -11.98 10.54 -30.57
CA ARG A 75 -11.58 11.83 -31.10
C ARG A 75 -12.84 12.56 -31.56
N ILE A 76 -13.21 13.59 -30.82
CA ILE A 76 -14.08 14.69 -31.30
C ILE A 76 -13.16 15.76 -31.89
#